data_AF-A0A4Q5QX77-F1
#
_entry.id   AF-A0A4Q5QX77-F1
#
_cell.length_a   1.000
_cell.length_b   1.000
_cell.length_c   1.000
_cell.angle_alpha   90.00
_cell.angle_beta   90.00
_cell.angle_gamma   90.00
#
_symmetry.space_group_name_H-M   'P 1'
#
loop_
_entity.id
_entity.type
_entity.pdbx_description
1 polymer ?
#
loop_
_entity_poly.entity_id
_entity_poly.type
_entity_poly.pdbx_seq_one_letter_code
_entity_poly.pdbx_strand_id
1 'polypeptide(L)'
;MQPAGPVANAALEYAKYRASAVGGGYDTLMVTAPQLYDQFHYGERSVLALRHFALWLANASPATQTKYLLLLGKGLGSGVTPGMINLSTFFGVDKNYTTRVLGEQGLDLIPTSTNSASDNFLSADWPNDNLVAKLPTGRVPATSPQEVVDYLTKLREHEALGIADWRKNVLHLAGGLSQDDYIEFGGYLDKYALRVPRPQLGGKVKTLRKSGVDPVVTVNIATELNEGLLVIQYFGHGSPSEFNLEIGNINDPATNYHNAGRYPVMMYNGCSAGDCFFTPNTIGPSWLLASQKGSVGMLAQSCESYAYLLDPAQDLMYKLLFNDPDWYGQPVTRVYGEVVRRLQTDSRFQGNPAGTEQLLATTWQGDPALRLYAPAKPDFIVSNATLSVAPAAGSTVISPTAPFVLNIGVSNPARITTDPLEIRVTRTYDNGRAPEIMTQTFRQAWVRDTTYAFVISNTNDVYGYNTFKVELDYANKVAELNETNNTATTNYSFLRGSLTLLTPTEFAIVSTNRPKLTAQNNDPAAVVRGYDFQVDTVATFNSPKLQQTTVTGPALVGWQPAALVGARPDSV
;
A
#
# COMPACT_ATOMS: atom_id res chain seq x y z
N MET A 1 -5.39 -21.76 32.97
CA MET A 1 -4.25 -21.51 32.07
C MET A 1 -3.04 -21.15 32.91
N GLN A 2 -1.84 -21.52 32.45
CA GLN A 2 -0.58 -21.10 33.07
C GLN A 2 -0.30 -19.61 32.72
N PRO A 3 0.43 -18.88 33.57
CA PRO A 3 0.84 -17.51 33.28
C PRO A 3 1.91 -17.43 32.19
N ALA A 4 1.97 -16.30 31.47
CA ALA A 4 3.01 -15.94 30.52
C ALA A 4 3.71 -14.65 31.01
N GLY A 5 4.85 -14.80 31.70
CA GLY A 5 5.52 -13.68 32.36
C GLY A 5 4.55 -12.92 33.29
N PRO A 6 4.28 -11.61 33.07
CA PRO A 6 3.35 -10.83 33.89
C PRO A 6 1.87 -11.09 33.56
N VAL A 7 1.56 -11.80 32.47
CA VAL A 7 0.19 -12.07 32.04
C VAL A 7 -0.35 -13.32 32.73
N ALA A 8 -1.26 -13.14 33.69
CA ALA A 8 -1.83 -14.26 34.44
C ALA A 8 -2.73 -15.19 33.59
N ASN A 9 -3.41 -14.65 32.57
CA ASN A 9 -4.31 -15.41 31.70
C ASN A 9 -4.33 -14.80 30.28
N ALA A 10 -3.64 -15.46 29.34
CA ALA A 10 -3.45 -14.95 27.98
C ALA A 10 -4.77 -14.79 27.19
N ALA A 11 -5.69 -15.76 27.26
CA ALA A 11 -6.97 -15.65 26.54
C ALA A 11 -7.86 -14.54 27.12
N LEU A 12 -7.84 -14.34 28.45
CA LEU A 12 -8.56 -13.23 29.06
C LEU A 12 -7.98 -11.87 28.63
N GLU A 13 -6.66 -11.74 28.55
CA GLU A 13 -6.03 -10.51 28.03
C GLU A 13 -6.34 -10.27 26.54
N TYR A 14 -6.49 -11.34 25.77
CA TYR A 14 -6.95 -11.26 24.39
C TYR A 14 -8.39 -10.74 24.30
N ALA A 15 -9.30 -11.30 25.10
CA ALA A 15 -10.69 -10.88 25.16
C ALA A 15 -10.81 -9.41 25.61
N LYS A 16 -10.08 -9.01 26.66
CA LYS A 16 -10.02 -7.60 27.11
C LYS A 16 -9.55 -6.66 26.02
N TYR A 17 -8.55 -7.07 25.23
CA TYR A 17 -8.08 -6.26 24.12
C TYR A 17 -9.20 -6.07 23.09
N ARG A 18 -9.84 -7.15 22.62
CA ARG A 18 -10.95 -7.04 21.65
C ARG A 18 -12.15 -6.25 22.19
N ALA A 19 -12.41 -6.30 23.49
CA ALA A 19 -13.44 -5.48 24.14
C ALA A 19 -13.06 -3.99 24.27
N SER A 20 -11.78 -3.65 24.22
CA SER A 20 -11.32 -2.25 24.32
C SER A 20 -11.62 -1.46 23.05
N ALA A 21 -11.71 -0.14 23.16
CA ALA A 21 -11.93 0.75 22.02
C ALA A 21 -10.86 0.58 20.92
N VAL A 22 -9.60 0.41 21.31
CA VAL A 22 -8.49 0.23 20.35
C VAL A 22 -8.46 -1.18 19.73
N GLY A 23 -9.06 -2.18 20.37
CA GLY A 23 -9.19 -3.54 19.81
C GLY A 23 -10.51 -3.79 19.07
N GLY A 24 -11.33 -2.75 18.89
CA GLY A 24 -12.54 -2.77 18.07
C GLY A 24 -13.86 -2.74 18.83
N GLY A 25 -13.84 -2.71 20.17
CA GLY A 25 -15.05 -2.59 20.99
C GLY A 25 -16.02 -3.77 20.86
N TYR A 26 -15.49 -4.99 20.64
CA TYR A 26 -16.30 -6.19 20.48
C TYR A 26 -16.93 -6.63 21.80
N ASP A 27 -18.16 -7.12 21.76
CA ASP A 27 -18.73 -7.90 22.86
C ASP A 27 -18.13 -9.31 22.83
N THR A 28 -17.26 -9.60 23.80
CA THR A 28 -16.46 -10.83 23.81
C THR A 28 -17.07 -11.92 24.69
N LEU A 29 -17.27 -13.11 24.12
CA LEU A 29 -17.60 -14.32 24.84
C LEU A 29 -16.39 -15.27 24.87
N MET A 30 -15.84 -15.52 26.06
CA MET A 30 -14.76 -16.49 26.25
C MET A 30 -15.33 -17.81 26.77
N VAL A 31 -15.06 -18.90 26.05
CA VAL A 31 -15.44 -20.27 26.41
C VAL A 31 -14.23 -21.19 26.29
N THR A 32 -14.14 -22.18 27.17
CA THR A 32 -13.07 -23.18 27.13
C THR A 32 -13.54 -24.45 26.43
N ALA A 33 -12.63 -25.17 25.78
CA ALA A 33 -12.98 -26.41 25.08
C ALA A 33 -13.65 -27.47 25.99
N PRO A 34 -13.22 -27.69 27.25
CA PRO A 34 -13.94 -28.56 28.18
C PRO A 34 -15.41 -28.16 28.41
N GLN A 35 -15.70 -26.87 28.58
CA GLN A 35 -17.09 -26.39 28.72
C GLN A 35 -17.93 -26.71 27.47
N LEU A 36 -17.33 -26.60 26.28
CA LEU A 36 -18.00 -26.97 25.04
C LEU A 36 -18.28 -28.46 24.96
N TYR A 37 -17.33 -29.32 25.37
CA TYR A 37 -17.53 -30.76 25.41
C TYR A 37 -18.69 -31.13 26.35
N ASP A 38 -18.69 -30.58 27.56
CA ASP A 38 -19.74 -30.85 28.56
C ASP A 38 -21.13 -30.41 28.07
N GLN A 39 -21.25 -29.21 27.48
CA GLN A 39 -22.54 -28.65 27.11
C GLN A 39 -23.06 -29.10 25.74
N PHE A 40 -22.18 -29.38 24.78
CA PHE A 40 -22.55 -29.61 23.38
C PHE A 40 -22.16 -31.01 22.86
N HIS A 41 -21.51 -31.84 23.68
CA HIS A 41 -21.13 -33.20 23.31
C HIS A 41 -21.02 -34.19 24.49
N TYR A 42 -21.84 -34.03 25.52
CA TYR A 42 -21.96 -34.97 26.66
C TYR A 42 -20.63 -35.26 27.38
N GLY A 43 -19.70 -34.30 27.40
CA GLY A 43 -18.38 -34.43 28.02
C GLY A 43 -17.33 -35.08 27.13
N GLU A 44 -17.69 -35.55 25.92
CA GLU A 44 -16.72 -36.15 25.00
C GLU A 44 -15.90 -35.09 24.24
N ARG A 45 -14.58 -35.27 24.23
CA ARG A 45 -13.66 -34.45 23.43
C ARG A 45 -13.91 -34.66 21.94
N SER A 46 -14.41 -33.63 21.26
CA SER A 46 -14.75 -33.70 19.84
C SER A 46 -14.88 -32.33 19.20
N VAL A 47 -14.46 -32.23 17.94
CA VAL A 47 -14.73 -31.06 17.08
C VAL A 47 -16.23 -30.82 16.87
N LEU A 48 -17.07 -31.85 17.03
CA LEU A 48 -18.52 -31.72 16.94
C LEU A 48 -19.12 -30.85 18.06
N ALA A 49 -18.51 -30.85 19.25
CA ALA A 49 -18.92 -29.95 20.33
C ALA A 49 -18.79 -28.47 19.90
N LEU A 50 -17.67 -28.15 19.25
CA LEU A 50 -17.41 -26.81 18.71
C LEU A 50 -18.37 -26.47 17.59
N ARG A 51 -18.64 -27.41 16.68
CA ARG A 51 -19.62 -27.23 15.60
C ARG A 51 -21.02 -26.94 16.16
N HIS A 52 -21.50 -27.76 17.09
CA HIS A 52 -22.83 -27.58 17.68
C HIS A 52 -22.95 -26.22 18.38
N PHE A 53 -21.92 -25.81 19.12
CA PHE A 53 -21.87 -24.48 19.72
C PHE A 53 -21.88 -23.36 18.68
N ALA A 54 -21.07 -23.47 17.63
CA ALA A 54 -21.01 -22.48 16.55
C ALA A 54 -22.35 -22.35 15.80
N LEU A 55 -23.03 -23.47 15.52
CA LEU A 55 -24.35 -23.47 14.89
C LEU A 55 -25.44 -22.92 15.83
N TRP A 56 -25.39 -23.26 17.12
CA TRP A 56 -26.30 -22.69 18.13
C TRP A 56 -26.14 -21.17 18.22
N LEU A 57 -24.90 -20.67 18.28
CA LEU A 57 -24.62 -19.23 18.26
C LEU A 57 -25.08 -18.57 16.95
N ALA A 58 -24.79 -19.19 15.80
CA ALA A 58 -25.18 -18.65 14.49
C ALA A 58 -26.70 -18.53 14.36
N ASN A 59 -27.46 -19.55 14.81
CA ASN A 59 -28.92 -19.55 14.75
C ASN A 59 -29.58 -18.56 15.72
N ALA A 60 -28.94 -18.27 16.86
CA ALA A 60 -29.44 -17.31 17.84
C ALA A 60 -29.15 -15.84 17.47
N SER A 61 -28.47 -15.58 16.35
CA SER A 61 -27.99 -14.24 16.00
C SER A 61 -28.89 -13.55 14.96
N PRO A 62 -29.26 -12.27 15.15
CA PRO A 62 -29.87 -11.49 14.07
C PRO A 62 -28.93 -11.45 12.86
N ALA A 63 -29.49 -11.53 11.65
CA ALA A 63 -28.71 -11.50 10.40
C ALA A 63 -27.85 -10.23 10.22
N THR A 64 -28.15 -9.16 10.96
CA THR A 64 -27.43 -7.88 10.93
C THR A 64 -26.16 -7.86 11.79
N GLN A 65 -25.97 -8.82 12.71
CA GLN A 65 -24.79 -8.85 13.58
C GLN A 65 -23.75 -9.83 13.03
N THR A 66 -22.55 -9.31 12.73
CA THR A 66 -21.40 -10.17 12.40
C THR A 66 -20.73 -10.64 13.68
N LYS A 67 -20.65 -11.95 13.88
CA LYS A 67 -19.91 -12.57 14.99
C LYS A 67 -18.72 -13.33 14.44
N TYR A 68 -17.57 -13.21 15.10
CA TYR A 68 -16.33 -13.87 14.72
C TYR A 68 -16.05 -15.03 15.67
N LEU A 69 -15.41 -16.09 15.17
CA LEU A 69 -14.96 -17.22 15.98
C LEU A 69 -13.42 -17.26 16.00
N LEU A 70 -12.82 -17.04 17.15
CA LEU A 70 -11.38 -17.18 17.35
C LEU A 70 -11.10 -18.48 18.12
N LEU A 71 -10.27 -19.34 17.53
CA LEU A 71 -9.74 -20.54 18.17
C LEU A 71 -8.33 -20.25 18.68
N LEU A 72 -8.16 -20.21 20.01
CA LEU A 72 -6.87 -20.03 20.66
C LEU A 72 -6.32 -21.40 21.10
N GLY A 73 -5.59 -22.06 20.20
CA GLY A 73 -5.00 -23.36 20.47
C GLY A 73 -4.63 -24.14 19.21
N LYS A 74 -3.52 -24.87 19.28
CA LYS A 74 -3.13 -25.84 18.25
C LYS A 74 -4.15 -26.99 18.19
N GLY A 75 -4.34 -27.53 16.99
CA GLY A 75 -5.03 -28.80 16.76
C GLY A 75 -4.07 -29.79 16.11
N LEU A 76 -4.37 -31.08 16.19
CA LEU A 76 -3.67 -32.12 15.43
C LEU A 76 -4.62 -32.79 14.44
N GLY A 77 -4.17 -32.92 13.20
CA GLY A 77 -4.88 -33.62 12.14
C GLY A 77 -5.15 -35.07 12.49
N SER A 78 -6.16 -35.66 11.86
CA SER A 78 -6.48 -37.08 12.05
C SER A 78 -5.28 -37.96 11.71
N GLY A 79 -4.81 -38.78 12.66
CA GLY A 79 -3.65 -39.65 12.48
C GLY A 79 -2.29 -38.97 12.66
N VAL A 80 -2.26 -37.68 13.01
CA VAL A 80 -1.03 -36.97 13.39
C VAL A 80 -0.76 -37.18 14.87
N THR A 81 0.42 -37.72 15.20
CA THR A 81 0.89 -37.85 16.58
C THR A 81 2.07 -36.93 16.86
N PRO A 82 2.31 -36.54 18.13
CA PRO A 82 3.53 -35.82 18.50
C PRO A 82 4.79 -36.53 18.01
N GLY A 83 5.74 -35.78 17.43
CA GLY A 83 7.01 -36.32 16.92
C GLY A 83 6.97 -36.93 15.52
N MET A 84 5.81 -36.94 14.86
CA MET A 84 5.66 -37.43 13.50
C MET A 84 6.31 -36.48 12.48
N ILE A 85 7.12 -37.03 11.57
CA ILE A 85 7.85 -36.24 10.55
C ILE A 85 7.31 -36.45 9.13
N ASN A 86 6.49 -37.49 8.91
CA ASN A 86 5.84 -37.80 7.64
C ASN A 86 4.43 -38.30 7.90
N LEU A 87 3.48 -37.96 7.02
CA LEU A 87 2.16 -38.60 7.02
C LEU A 87 2.32 -40.09 6.68
N SER A 88 1.63 -40.96 7.43
CA SER A 88 1.60 -42.39 7.12
C SER A 88 1.00 -42.58 5.73
N THR A 89 1.60 -43.40 4.88
CA THR A 89 1.07 -43.80 3.56
C THR A 89 -0.19 -44.65 3.65
N PHE A 90 -0.63 -44.98 4.87
CA PHE A 90 -1.84 -45.73 5.13
C PHE A 90 -3.06 -44.82 5.12
N PHE A 91 -4.03 -45.08 4.23
CA PHE A 91 -5.31 -44.38 4.10
C PHE A 91 -6.31 -44.76 5.22
N GLY A 92 -5.84 -44.87 6.46
CA GLY A 92 -6.66 -45.24 7.62
C GLY A 92 -6.22 -44.51 8.88
N VAL A 93 -7.19 -44.01 9.64
CA VAL A 93 -6.97 -43.45 10.97
C VAL A 93 -7.13 -44.59 11.98
N ASP A 94 -6.03 -45.08 12.55
CA ASP A 94 -6.16 -45.94 13.72
C ASP A 94 -6.59 -45.08 14.91
N LYS A 95 -7.79 -45.36 15.41
CA LYS A 95 -8.43 -44.64 16.51
C LYS A 95 -7.53 -44.53 17.74
N ASN A 96 -6.67 -45.52 18.00
CA ASN A 96 -5.79 -45.55 19.16
C ASN A 96 -4.70 -44.47 19.09
N TYR A 97 -4.40 -43.95 17.89
CA TYR A 97 -3.45 -42.87 17.67
C TYR A 97 -4.12 -41.50 17.52
N THR A 98 -5.43 -41.40 17.74
CA THR A 98 -6.14 -40.11 17.73
C THR A 98 -6.04 -39.43 19.09
N THR A 99 -5.97 -38.11 19.10
CA THR A 99 -6.02 -37.29 20.31
C THR A 99 -7.37 -37.34 21.02
N ARG A 100 -8.41 -37.86 20.36
CA ARG A 100 -9.67 -38.25 21.01
C ARG A 100 -9.44 -39.34 22.07
N VAL A 101 -8.58 -40.32 21.78
CA VAL A 101 -8.26 -41.44 22.68
C VAL A 101 -7.08 -41.10 23.59
N LEU A 102 -6.03 -40.50 23.04
CA LEU A 102 -4.79 -40.19 23.75
C LEU A 102 -4.85 -38.91 24.60
N GLY A 103 -5.90 -38.11 24.45
CA GLY A 103 -6.00 -36.77 25.02
C GLY A 103 -5.19 -35.73 24.23
N GLU A 104 -5.17 -34.50 24.74
CA GLU A 104 -4.55 -33.35 24.07
C GLU A 104 -3.03 -33.45 23.92
N GLN A 105 -2.37 -34.21 24.80
CA GLN A 105 -0.90 -34.36 24.82
C GLN A 105 -0.14 -33.02 24.81
N GLY A 106 -0.77 -31.92 25.27
CA GLY A 106 -0.24 -30.56 25.22
C GLY A 106 -0.10 -29.96 23.81
N LEU A 107 -0.57 -30.64 22.76
CA LEU A 107 -0.39 -30.23 21.36
C LEU A 107 -1.70 -30.12 20.58
N ASP A 108 -2.65 -31.02 20.81
CA ASP A 108 -4.01 -30.89 20.29
C ASP A 108 -4.85 -30.23 21.37
N LEU A 109 -4.82 -28.91 21.51
CA LEU A 109 -5.60 -28.19 22.52
C LEU A 109 -7.06 -28.01 22.07
N ILE A 110 -7.24 -27.75 20.77
CA ILE A 110 -8.54 -27.61 20.12
C ILE A 110 -8.61 -28.59 18.94
N PRO A 111 -9.43 -29.66 19.03
CA PRO A 111 -9.56 -30.68 17.99
C PRO A 111 -9.93 -30.09 16.64
N THR A 112 -9.51 -30.78 15.59
CA THR A 112 -9.84 -30.43 14.20
C THR A 112 -10.77 -31.46 13.56
N SER A 113 -11.13 -31.23 12.29
CA SER A 113 -11.99 -32.10 11.50
C SER A 113 -11.24 -33.31 10.91
N THR A 114 -11.78 -33.85 9.82
CA THR A 114 -11.23 -34.97 9.03
C THR A 114 -9.85 -34.67 8.44
N ASN A 115 -9.32 -35.57 7.61
CA ASN A 115 -8.02 -35.44 6.94
C ASN A 115 -7.80 -34.07 6.27
N SER A 116 -8.84 -33.52 5.63
CA SER A 116 -8.91 -32.09 5.27
C SER A 116 -9.38 -31.27 6.48
N ALA A 117 -8.44 -30.73 7.23
CA ALA A 117 -8.72 -29.97 8.44
C ALA A 117 -9.33 -28.59 8.10
N SER A 118 -10.51 -28.28 8.64
CA SER A 118 -11.21 -27.03 8.36
C SER A 118 -11.86 -26.46 9.62
N ASP A 119 -11.54 -25.20 9.91
CA ASP A 119 -12.24 -24.42 10.94
C ASP A 119 -13.48 -23.70 10.38
N ASN A 120 -13.54 -23.45 9.07
CA ASN A 120 -14.72 -22.86 8.42
C ASN A 120 -15.92 -23.82 8.45
N PHE A 121 -15.65 -25.12 8.39
CA PHE A 121 -16.66 -26.16 8.55
C PHE A 121 -17.52 -25.92 9.79
N LEU A 122 -16.96 -25.48 10.92
CA LEU A 122 -17.66 -25.34 12.21
C LEU A 122 -18.97 -24.56 12.12
N SER A 123 -19.04 -23.53 11.28
CA SER A 123 -20.21 -22.67 11.14
C SER A 123 -20.82 -22.67 9.73
N ALA A 124 -20.25 -23.42 8.79
CA ALA A 124 -20.80 -23.61 7.45
C ALA A 124 -21.97 -24.61 7.45
N ASP A 125 -22.94 -24.35 6.57
CA ASP A 125 -24.11 -25.21 6.33
C ASP A 125 -23.89 -26.10 5.10
N TRP A 126 -22.71 -26.72 5.07
CA TRP A 126 -22.28 -27.63 4.01
C TRP A 126 -23.23 -28.81 3.74
N PRO A 127 -24.04 -29.35 4.71
CA PRO A 127 -25.01 -30.40 4.37
C PRO A 127 -26.11 -29.92 3.41
N ASN A 128 -26.28 -28.61 3.28
CA ASN A 128 -27.22 -27.95 2.38
C ASN A 128 -26.49 -27.15 1.28
N ASP A 129 -25.29 -27.59 0.88
CA ASP A 129 -24.45 -26.99 -0.16
C ASP A 129 -24.13 -25.50 0.04
N ASN A 130 -24.17 -25.02 1.29
CA ASN A 130 -23.77 -23.66 1.64
C ASN A 130 -22.45 -23.68 2.41
N LEU A 131 -21.37 -23.39 1.69
CA LEU A 131 -20.01 -23.51 2.19
C LEU A 131 -19.55 -22.27 2.97
N VAL A 132 -20.35 -21.19 2.96
CA VAL A 132 -20.01 -19.95 3.66
C VAL A 132 -20.09 -20.16 5.17
N ALA A 133 -18.97 -19.97 5.86
CA ALA A 133 -18.92 -19.96 7.31
C ALA A 133 -19.78 -18.83 7.89
N LYS A 134 -20.82 -19.16 8.66
CA LYS A 134 -21.71 -18.16 9.29
C LYS A 134 -21.00 -17.32 10.35
N LEU A 135 -19.96 -17.88 10.96
CA LEU A 135 -19.03 -17.20 11.84
C LEU A 135 -17.67 -17.21 11.13
N PRO A 136 -17.15 -16.06 10.66
CA PRO A 136 -15.80 -16.02 10.10
C PRO A 136 -14.80 -16.47 11.16
N THR A 137 -14.06 -17.52 10.85
CA THR A 137 -13.22 -18.24 11.82
C THR A 137 -11.75 -17.94 11.60
N GLY A 138 -11.01 -17.80 12.70
CA GLY A 138 -9.55 -17.69 12.71
C GLY A 138 -8.97 -18.55 13.81
N ARG A 139 -7.76 -19.06 13.60
CA ARG A 139 -7.04 -19.86 14.58
C ARG A 139 -5.67 -19.28 14.87
N VAL A 140 -5.35 -19.11 16.15
CA VAL A 140 -3.97 -18.93 16.61
C VAL A 140 -3.52 -20.29 17.13
N PRO A 141 -2.71 -21.06 16.37
CA PRO A 141 -2.35 -22.44 16.70
C PRO A 141 -1.25 -22.49 17.77
N ALA A 142 -1.44 -21.75 18.87
CA ALA A 142 -0.53 -21.71 20.00
C ALA A 142 -0.62 -23.00 20.83
N THR A 143 0.52 -23.45 21.31
CA THR A 143 0.70 -24.54 22.26
C THR A 143 0.99 -24.04 23.67
N SER A 144 1.35 -22.76 23.82
CA SER A 144 1.61 -22.13 25.13
C SER A 144 0.92 -20.77 25.30
N PRO A 145 0.68 -20.34 26.55
CA PRO A 145 0.22 -18.97 26.83
C PRO A 145 1.17 -17.88 26.33
N GLN A 146 2.48 -18.14 26.28
CA GLN A 146 3.47 -17.17 25.79
C GLN A 146 3.28 -16.90 24.30
N GLU A 147 3.06 -17.93 23.49
CA GLU A 147 2.79 -17.77 22.04
C GLU A 147 1.51 -16.96 21.77
N VAL A 148 0.48 -17.10 22.63
CA VAL A 148 -0.73 -16.26 22.56
C VAL A 148 -0.38 -14.79 22.84
N VAL A 149 0.46 -14.52 23.83
CA VAL A 149 0.91 -13.15 24.17
C VAL A 149 1.79 -12.58 23.07
N ASP A 150 2.69 -13.36 22.49
CA ASP A 150 3.55 -12.95 21.38
C ASP A 150 2.70 -12.55 20.16
N TYR A 151 1.72 -13.38 19.79
CA TYR A 151 0.79 -13.05 18.70
C TYR A 151 -0.06 -11.81 19.01
N LEU A 152 -0.63 -11.72 20.21
CA LEU A 152 -1.45 -10.58 20.63
C LEU A 152 -0.65 -9.27 20.63
N THR A 153 0.64 -9.31 20.97
CA THR A 153 1.52 -8.15 20.93
C THR A 153 1.70 -7.66 19.49
N LYS A 154 1.98 -8.56 18.54
CA LYS A 154 2.07 -8.22 17.12
C LYS A 154 0.77 -7.64 16.56
N LEU A 155 -0.36 -8.21 16.95
CA LEU A 155 -1.68 -7.73 16.56
C LEU A 155 -1.92 -6.29 17.04
N ARG A 156 -1.60 -5.99 18.31
CA ARG A 156 -1.72 -4.64 18.88
C ARG A 156 -0.86 -3.62 18.13
N GLU A 157 0.39 -3.97 17.83
CA GLU A 157 1.30 -3.11 17.07
C GLU A 157 0.77 -2.85 15.64
N HIS A 158 0.26 -3.89 14.96
CA HIS A 158 -0.31 -3.77 13.61
C HIS A 158 -1.57 -2.91 13.57
N GLU A 159 -2.48 -3.07 14.53
CA GLU A 159 -3.73 -2.31 14.59
C GLU A 159 -3.54 -0.86 15.08
N ALA A 160 -2.52 -0.60 15.91
CA ALA A 160 -2.19 0.76 16.36
C ALA A 160 -1.48 1.61 15.30
N LEU A 161 -0.84 0.98 14.31
CA LEU A 161 -0.09 1.70 13.30
C LEU A 161 -1.02 2.44 12.33
N GLY A 162 -0.72 3.71 12.07
CA GLY A 162 -1.43 4.53 11.09
C GLY A 162 -0.93 4.34 9.65
N ILE A 163 -0.91 5.45 8.92
CA ILE A 163 -0.39 5.54 7.55
C ILE A 163 1.13 5.30 7.58
N ALA A 164 1.59 4.36 6.77
CA ALA A 164 3.01 4.13 6.50
C ALA A 164 3.20 3.53 5.11
N ASP A 165 4.23 4.01 4.39
CA ASP A 165 4.43 3.70 2.96
C ASP A 165 4.55 2.19 2.69
N TRP A 166 5.22 1.47 3.58
CA TRP A 166 5.45 0.04 3.46
C TRP A 166 4.16 -0.79 3.50
N ARG A 167 3.08 -0.24 4.10
CA ARG A 167 1.78 -0.93 4.20
C ARG A 167 1.05 -1.04 2.85
N LYS A 168 1.69 -0.61 1.76
CA LYS A 168 1.23 -0.79 0.38
C LYS A 168 2.20 -1.63 -0.48
N ASN A 169 3.25 -2.20 0.13
CA ASN A 169 4.20 -3.05 -0.57
C ASN A 169 3.72 -4.50 -0.54
N VAL A 170 3.75 -5.17 -1.70
CA VAL A 170 3.40 -6.58 -1.84
C VAL A 170 4.59 -7.33 -2.44
N LEU A 171 4.92 -8.47 -1.84
CA LEU A 171 5.93 -9.39 -2.35
C LEU A 171 5.25 -10.64 -2.92
N HIS A 172 5.53 -10.95 -4.18
CA HIS A 172 5.10 -12.16 -4.86
C HIS A 172 6.27 -13.15 -4.96
N LEU A 173 6.00 -14.43 -4.70
CA LEU A 173 6.94 -15.54 -4.73
C LEU A 173 6.39 -16.61 -5.68
N ALA A 174 6.97 -16.77 -6.86
CA ALA A 174 6.58 -17.81 -7.82
C ALA A 174 7.48 -19.04 -7.69
N GLY A 175 6.90 -20.18 -7.31
CA GLY A 175 7.54 -21.49 -7.33
C GLY A 175 7.48 -22.16 -8.71
N GLY A 176 7.70 -23.48 -8.74
CA GLY A 176 7.62 -24.30 -9.95
C GLY A 176 8.76 -25.33 -10.03
N LEU A 177 8.50 -26.42 -10.74
CA LEU A 177 9.45 -27.51 -10.98
C LEU A 177 9.80 -27.68 -12.47
N SER A 178 9.03 -27.04 -13.36
CA SER A 178 9.15 -27.16 -14.80
C SER A 178 9.03 -25.81 -15.50
N GLN A 179 9.39 -25.75 -16.78
CA GLN A 179 9.20 -24.53 -17.59
C GLN A 179 7.71 -24.14 -17.69
N ASP A 180 6.81 -25.12 -17.76
CA ASP A 180 5.38 -24.89 -17.81
C ASP A 180 4.87 -24.30 -16.49
N ASP A 181 5.34 -24.82 -15.34
CA ASP A 181 5.02 -24.28 -14.02
C ASP A 181 5.47 -22.82 -13.88
N TYR A 182 6.68 -22.50 -14.35
CA TYR A 182 7.21 -21.13 -14.27
C TYR A 182 6.37 -20.14 -15.09
N ILE A 183 5.88 -20.58 -16.25
CA ILE A 183 4.99 -19.78 -17.10
C ILE A 183 3.61 -19.63 -16.42
N GLU A 184 3.04 -20.74 -15.95
CA GLU A 184 1.71 -20.78 -15.35
C GLU A 184 1.66 -19.95 -14.05
N PHE A 185 2.45 -20.31 -13.04
CA PHE A 185 2.43 -19.66 -11.74
C PHE A 185 2.94 -18.22 -11.80
N GLY A 186 3.94 -17.97 -12.65
CA GLY A 186 4.41 -16.62 -12.93
C GLY A 186 3.32 -15.74 -13.56
N GLY A 187 2.55 -16.30 -14.50
CA GLY A 187 1.42 -15.63 -15.15
C GLY A 187 0.27 -15.31 -14.19
N TYR A 188 -0.04 -16.20 -13.24
CA TYR A 188 -1.03 -15.90 -12.18
C TYR A 188 -0.59 -14.73 -11.30
N LEU A 189 0.67 -14.71 -10.85
CA LEU A 189 1.19 -13.61 -10.03
C LEU A 189 1.28 -12.29 -10.81
N ASP A 190 1.53 -12.31 -12.12
CA ASP A 190 1.46 -11.13 -12.98
C ASP A 190 0.03 -10.60 -13.07
N LYS A 191 -0.97 -11.49 -13.23
CA LYS A 191 -2.39 -11.12 -13.21
C LYS A 191 -2.76 -10.45 -11.88
N TYR A 192 -2.35 -11.01 -10.75
CA TYR A 192 -2.61 -10.44 -9.43
C TYR A 192 -1.92 -9.08 -9.24
N ALA A 193 -0.70 -8.93 -9.78
CA ALA A 193 0.07 -7.70 -9.65
C ALA A 193 -0.63 -6.50 -10.29
N LEU A 194 -1.46 -6.71 -11.31
CA LEU A 194 -2.27 -5.65 -11.93
C LEU A 194 -3.38 -5.09 -11.02
N ARG A 195 -3.76 -5.82 -9.96
CA ARG A 195 -4.82 -5.42 -9.01
C ARG A 195 -4.31 -4.53 -7.88
N VAL A 196 -3.02 -4.61 -7.55
CA VAL A 196 -2.44 -3.91 -6.38
C VAL A 196 -2.33 -2.39 -6.58
N PRO A 197 -1.95 -1.87 -7.76
CA PRO A 197 -1.85 -0.42 -7.97
C PRO A 197 -3.21 0.28 -8.06
N ARG A 198 -4.30 -0.42 -8.42
CA ARG A 198 -5.57 0.23 -8.73
C ARG A 198 -6.79 -0.70 -8.75
N PRO A 199 -7.99 -0.20 -8.42
CA PRO A 199 -8.25 1.01 -7.61
C PRO A 199 -7.88 0.80 -6.13
N GLN A 200 -8.28 1.71 -5.22
CA GLN A 200 -8.16 1.66 -3.75
C GLN A 200 -6.74 1.68 -3.15
N LEU A 201 -5.94 0.62 -3.28
CA LEU A 201 -4.71 0.48 -2.49
C LEU A 201 -3.59 1.42 -2.96
N GLY A 202 -3.35 1.52 -4.28
CA GLY A 202 -2.23 2.31 -4.81
C GLY A 202 -0.86 1.71 -4.48
N GLY A 203 -0.78 0.39 -4.40
CA GLY A 203 0.41 -0.33 -3.93
C GLY A 203 1.41 -0.66 -5.02
N LYS A 204 2.53 -1.24 -4.58
CA LYS A 204 3.63 -1.70 -5.43
C LYS A 204 3.85 -3.18 -5.23
N VAL A 205 4.26 -3.87 -6.31
CA VAL A 205 4.51 -5.30 -6.29
C VAL A 205 5.96 -5.55 -6.69
N LYS A 206 6.67 -6.35 -5.89
CA LYS A 206 7.92 -7.00 -6.30
C LYS A 206 7.66 -8.48 -6.47
N THR A 207 8.11 -9.07 -7.57
CA THR A 207 7.95 -10.52 -7.80
C THR A 207 9.32 -11.18 -7.88
N LEU A 208 9.54 -12.18 -7.03
CA LEU A 208 10.65 -13.11 -7.11
C LEU A 208 10.15 -14.41 -7.74
N ARG A 209 10.91 -14.95 -8.69
CA ARG A 209 10.55 -16.17 -9.40
C ARG A 209 11.68 -17.18 -9.26
N LYS A 210 11.31 -18.42 -8.97
CA LYS A 210 12.22 -19.54 -9.08
C LYS A 210 12.64 -19.74 -10.54
N SER A 211 13.88 -20.16 -10.72
CA SER A 211 14.41 -20.64 -11.99
C SER A 211 15.44 -21.73 -11.70
N GLY A 212 15.79 -22.53 -12.71
CA GLY A 212 16.77 -23.61 -12.58
C GLY A 212 16.15 -24.98 -12.31
N VAL A 213 17.01 -25.97 -12.11
CA VAL A 213 16.63 -27.39 -11.99
C VAL A 213 16.46 -27.86 -10.55
N ASP A 214 16.99 -27.11 -9.57
CA ASP A 214 16.88 -27.47 -8.17
C ASP A 214 15.40 -27.47 -7.75
N PRO A 215 14.90 -28.50 -7.06
CA PRO A 215 13.48 -28.59 -6.69
C PRO A 215 13.07 -27.51 -5.69
N VAL A 216 14.01 -27.07 -4.84
CA VAL A 216 13.83 -26.02 -3.84
C VAL A 216 14.97 -25.02 -3.97
N VAL A 217 14.62 -23.73 -4.01
CA VAL A 217 15.56 -22.61 -4.04
C VAL A 217 15.20 -21.67 -2.90
N THR A 218 16.16 -21.36 -2.04
CA THR A 218 15.98 -20.40 -0.94
C THR A 218 16.37 -19.00 -1.40
N VAL A 219 15.50 -18.03 -1.15
CA VAL A 219 15.76 -16.60 -1.34
C VAL A 219 15.70 -15.90 0.01
N ASN A 220 16.65 -14.98 0.24
CA ASN A 220 16.60 -14.11 1.40
C ASN A 220 15.81 -12.84 1.05
N ILE A 221 14.73 -12.59 1.79
CA ILE A 221 13.85 -11.43 1.59
C ILE A 221 14.01 -10.35 2.68
N ALA A 222 15.16 -10.32 3.37
CA ALA A 222 15.36 -9.48 4.54
C ALA A 222 15.22 -8.01 4.20
N THR A 223 15.70 -7.58 3.04
CA THR A 223 15.54 -6.20 2.58
C THR A 223 14.07 -5.81 2.54
N GLU A 224 13.24 -6.58 1.84
CA GLU A 224 11.82 -6.31 1.67
C GLU A 224 11.06 -6.44 3.00
N LEU A 225 11.32 -7.52 3.73
CA LEU A 225 10.62 -7.81 4.99
C LEU A 225 10.93 -6.75 6.05
N ASN A 226 12.19 -6.35 6.17
CA ASN A 226 12.62 -5.36 7.16
C ASN A 226 12.17 -3.94 6.77
N GLU A 227 12.12 -3.60 5.48
CA GLU A 227 11.49 -2.34 5.02
C GLU A 227 9.98 -2.32 5.28
N GLY A 228 9.34 -3.49 5.18
CA GLY A 228 7.95 -3.74 5.53
C GLY A 228 7.11 -4.14 4.31
N LEU A 229 6.20 -5.08 4.53
CA LEU A 229 5.32 -5.65 3.52
C LEU A 229 3.89 -5.71 4.06
N LEU A 230 2.91 -5.42 3.21
CA LEU A 230 1.50 -5.67 3.48
C LEU A 230 1.15 -7.14 3.30
N VAL A 231 1.54 -7.70 2.16
CA VAL A 231 1.27 -9.10 1.78
C VAL A 231 2.54 -9.77 1.27
N ILE A 232 2.75 -11.00 1.71
CA ILE A 232 3.62 -11.98 1.06
C ILE A 232 2.71 -13.01 0.40
N GLN A 233 2.77 -13.09 -0.93
CA GLN A 233 1.96 -13.99 -1.74
C GLN A 233 2.85 -15.05 -2.38
N TYR A 234 2.56 -16.32 -2.13
CA TYR A 234 3.23 -17.45 -2.76
C TYR A 234 2.29 -18.18 -3.72
N PHE A 235 2.80 -18.59 -4.89
CA PHE A 235 2.09 -19.51 -5.78
C PHE A 235 3.08 -20.54 -6.36
N GLY A 236 2.82 -21.82 -6.12
CA GLY A 236 3.67 -22.93 -6.61
C GLY A 236 3.44 -24.23 -5.84
N HIS A 237 4.33 -25.22 -6.02
CA HIS A 237 4.24 -26.46 -5.25
C HIS A 237 4.76 -26.26 -3.84
N GLY A 238 4.08 -26.90 -2.89
CA GLY A 238 4.40 -26.78 -1.48
C GLY A 238 3.91 -27.97 -0.65
N SER A 239 4.29 -27.91 0.61
CA SER A 239 3.94 -28.81 1.69
C SER A 239 3.84 -27.97 2.98
N PRO A 240 3.46 -28.56 4.12
CA PRO A 240 3.38 -27.81 5.38
C PRO A 240 4.71 -27.17 5.83
N SER A 241 5.85 -27.68 5.38
CA SER A 241 7.20 -27.25 5.82
C SER A 241 8.18 -26.87 4.70
N GLU A 242 7.80 -27.05 3.43
CA GLU A 242 8.68 -26.81 2.28
C GLU A 242 7.90 -26.38 1.03
N PHE A 243 8.42 -25.40 0.30
CA PHE A 243 7.92 -24.76 -0.91
C PHE A 243 9.05 -24.68 -1.94
N ASN A 244 8.74 -24.65 -3.25
CA ASN A 244 9.83 -24.59 -4.23
C ASN A 244 10.67 -23.30 -4.14
N LEU A 245 10.05 -22.19 -3.75
CA LEU A 245 10.75 -20.92 -3.51
C LEU A 245 10.63 -20.59 -2.03
N GLU A 246 11.67 -20.94 -1.29
CA GLU A 246 11.72 -20.82 0.16
C GLU A 246 12.19 -19.44 0.60
N ILE A 247 11.63 -18.97 1.71
CA ILE A 247 12.09 -17.74 2.39
C ILE A 247 12.83 -18.05 3.69
N GLY A 248 13.05 -19.33 3.98
CA GLY A 248 13.83 -19.78 5.13
C GLY A 248 13.12 -19.63 6.47
N ASN A 249 13.84 -19.99 7.53
CA ASN A 249 13.32 -20.03 8.89
C ASN A 249 13.33 -18.63 9.54
N ILE A 250 12.15 -18.15 9.95
CA ILE A 250 11.99 -16.85 10.62
C ILE A 250 12.82 -16.67 11.90
N ASN A 251 13.19 -17.78 12.53
CA ASN A 251 13.96 -17.80 13.78
C ASN A 251 15.46 -18.04 13.56
N ASP A 252 15.90 -18.34 12.34
CA ASP A 252 17.32 -18.48 12.03
C ASP A 252 17.98 -17.10 11.95
N PRO A 253 18.96 -16.77 12.83
CA PRO A 253 19.67 -15.50 12.80
C PRO A 253 20.36 -15.21 11.46
N ALA A 254 20.76 -16.23 10.69
CA ALA A 254 21.42 -16.05 9.40
C ALA A 254 20.50 -15.43 8.33
N THR A 255 19.17 -15.50 8.52
CA THR A 255 18.21 -14.85 7.62
C THR A 255 18.20 -13.32 7.77
N ASN A 256 18.62 -12.80 8.92
CA ASN A 256 18.57 -11.37 9.26
C ASN A 256 17.16 -10.76 9.21
N TYR A 257 16.13 -11.53 9.59
CA TYR A 257 14.76 -11.03 9.70
C TYR A 257 14.51 -10.33 11.04
N HIS A 258 14.14 -9.04 10.96
CA HIS A 258 13.95 -8.14 12.09
C HIS A 258 12.84 -7.09 11.80
N ASN A 259 11.66 -7.56 11.42
CA ASN A 259 10.52 -6.76 10.98
C ASN A 259 9.52 -6.41 12.11
N ALA A 260 10.01 -6.08 13.30
CA ALA A 260 9.16 -5.64 14.41
C ALA A 260 8.28 -4.45 14.00
N GLY A 261 7.00 -4.47 14.38
CA GLY A 261 5.99 -3.49 13.95
C GLY A 261 5.63 -3.50 12.46
N ARG A 262 6.18 -4.41 11.64
CA ARG A 262 5.98 -4.48 10.17
C ARG A 262 5.58 -5.88 9.73
N TYR A 263 4.41 -6.32 10.18
CA TYR A 263 3.97 -7.70 10.04
C TYR A 263 3.07 -7.89 8.81
N PRO A 264 3.53 -8.61 7.76
CA PRO A 264 2.69 -8.91 6.60
C PRO A 264 1.62 -9.96 6.93
N VAL A 265 0.59 -10.00 6.08
CA VAL A 265 -0.26 -11.19 5.92
C VAL A 265 0.35 -12.09 4.85
N MET A 266 0.40 -13.39 5.12
CA MET A 266 0.86 -14.41 4.17
C MET A 266 -0.35 -14.99 3.43
N MET A 267 -0.31 -15.05 2.10
CA MET A 267 -1.30 -15.72 1.27
C MET A 267 -0.57 -16.77 0.45
N TYR A 268 -0.75 -18.05 0.78
CA TYR A 268 0.05 -19.13 0.20
C TYR A 268 -0.84 -20.08 -0.58
N ASN A 269 -0.62 -20.13 -1.88
CA ASN A 269 -1.26 -21.06 -2.80
C ASN A 269 -0.27 -22.16 -3.17
N GLY A 270 -0.35 -23.26 -2.44
CA GLY A 270 0.41 -24.49 -2.64
C GLY A 270 -0.19 -25.58 -1.75
N CYS A 271 0.02 -26.84 -2.10
CA CYS A 271 -0.57 -27.96 -1.37
C CYS A 271 -0.21 -27.91 0.13
N SER A 272 -1.24 -28.02 0.98
CA SER A 272 -1.11 -28.12 2.44
C SER A 272 -0.31 -26.99 3.10
N ALA A 273 -0.15 -25.86 2.42
CA ALA A 273 0.62 -24.71 2.91
C ALA A 273 0.08 -24.14 4.24
N GLY A 274 -1.23 -24.24 4.42
CA GLY A 274 -1.96 -23.78 5.59
C GLY A 274 -2.20 -24.86 6.65
N ASP A 275 -1.57 -26.03 6.53
CA ASP A 275 -1.76 -27.13 7.48
C ASP A 275 -1.06 -26.84 8.82
N CYS A 276 -1.71 -26.04 9.67
CA CYS A 276 -1.30 -25.83 11.05
C CYS A 276 -1.64 -27.00 11.98
N PHE A 277 -2.25 -28.06 11.43
CA PHE A 277 -2.69 -29.26 12.14
C PHE A 277 -1.68 -30.40 12.03
N PHE A 278 -0.66 -30.24 11.19
CA PHE A 278 0.52 -31.09 11.19
C PHE A 278 1.44 -30.81 12.39
N THR A 279 2.57 -31.54 12.47
CA THR A 279 3.51 -31.40 13.59
C THR A 279 4.09 -29.98 13.70
N PRO A 280 4.64 -29.57 14.85
CA PRO A 280 4.65 -28.15 15.24
C PRO A 280 5.53 -27.22 14.39
N ASN A 281 6.36 -27.74 13.48
CA ASN A 281 7.31 -26.95 12.70
C ASN A 281 6.81 -26.70 11.27
N THR A 282 5.61 -26.15 11.12
CA THR A 282 5.09 -25.69 9.82
C THR A 282 5.32 -24.19 9.63
N ILE A 283 5.42 -23.74 8.39
CA ILE A 283 5.82 -22.36 8.07
C ILE A 283 4.83 -21.35 8.64
N GLY A 284 3.52 -21.60 8.55
CA GLY A 284 2.47 -20.72 9.07
C GLY A 284 2.60 -20.43 10.57
N PRO A 285 2.47 -21.43 11.47
CA PRO A 285 2.66 -21.25 12.90
C PRO A 285 4.03 -20.66 13.26
N SER A 286 5.10 -21.07 12.59
CA SER A 286 6.45 -20.56 12.86
C SER A 286 6.53 -19.05 12.65
N TRP A 287 6.02 -18.56 11.50
CA TRP A 287 6.01 -17.13 11.18
C TRP A 287 4.98 -16.34 12.02
N LEU A 288 3.83 -16.95 12.32
CA LEU A 288 2.75 -16.32 13.07
C LEU A 288 3.08 -16.16 14.55
N LEU A 289 3.78 -17.13 15.15
CA LEU A 289 4.06 -17.16 16.60
C LEU A 289 5.46 -16.65 16.96
N ALA A 290 6.33 -16.36 15.98
CA ALA A 290 7.61 -15.72 16.24
C ALA A 290 7.43 -14.37 16.96
N SER A 291 8.06 -14.22 18.12
CA SER A 291 7.98 -13.01 18.93
C SER A 291 8.69 -11.84 18.24
N GLN A 292 8.01 -10.69 18.17
CA GLN A 292 8.50 -9.43 17.59
C GLN A 292 8.94 -9.49 16.11
N LYS A 293 8.59 -10.52 15.34
CA LYS A 293 8.88 -10.65 13.90
C LYS A 293 7.92 -11.60 13.20
N GLY A 294 8.10 -11.81 11.90
CA GLY A 294 7.28 -12.73 11.10
C GLY A 294 5.97 -12.08 10.64
N SER A 295 4.90 -12.86 10.57
CA SER A 295 3.60 -12.43 10.01
C SER A 295 2.56 -12.12 11.10
N VAL A 296 1.46 -11.47 10.73
CA VAL A 296 0.28 -11.23 11.60
C VAL A 296 -0.93 -12.08 11.21
N GLY A 297 -0.84 -12.79 10.09
CA GLY A 297 -1.86 -13.75 9.67
C GLY A 297 -1.41 -14.55 8.45
N MET A 298 -2.06 -15.68 8.22
CA MET A 298 -1.85 -16.52 7.04
C MET A 298 -3.18 -17.07 6.51
N LEU A 299 -3.43 -16.91 5.22
CA LEU A 299 -4.52 -17.55 4.49
C LEU A 299 -3.93 -18.60 3.55
N ALA A 300 -4.26 -19.87 3.79
CA ALA A 300 -3.75 -20.97 2.97
C ALA A 300 -4.58 -22.23 3.14
N GLN A 301 -4.51 -23.11 2.14
CA GLN A 301 -5.20 -24.40 2.18
C GLN A 301 -4.51 -25.39 3.10
N SER A 302 -5.28 -26.08 3.93
CA SER A 302 -4.78 -27.08 4.88
C SER A 302 -4.55 -28.46 4.26
N CYS A 303 -4.90 -28.66 2.99
CA CYS A 303 -4.76 -29.92 2.27
C CYS A 303 -4.33 -29.71 0.81
N GLU A 304 -4.36 -30.79 0.04
CA GLU A 304 -4.02 -30.84 -1.38
C GLU A 304 -4.93 -29.97 -2.24
N SER A 305 -4.34 -29.28 -3.22
CA SER A 305 -5.06 -28.35 -4.08
C SER A 305 -4.56 -28.37 -5.52
N TYR A 306 -5.28 -27.65 -6.39
CA TYR A 306 -4.97 -27.59 -7.80
C TYR A 306 -4.92 -26.15 -8.28
N ALA A 307 -3.94 -25.86 -9.15
CA ALA A 307 -3.74 -24.53 -9.71
C ALA A 307 -5.02 -23.92 -10.34
N TYR A 308 -5.79 -24.75 -11.07
CA TYR A 308 -7.03 -24.32 -11.73
C TYR A 308 -8.16 -23.89 -10.76
N LEU A 309 -8.06 -24.25 -9.47
CA LEU A 309 -8.97 -23.82 -8.41
C LEU A 309 -8.34 -22.72 -7.55
N LEU A 310 -7.05 -22.81 -7.24
CA LEU A 310 -6.32 -21.81 -6.46
C LEU A 310 -6.32 -20.45 -7.16
N ASP A 311 -6.07 -20.42 -8.47
CA ASP A 311 -6.00 -19.19 -9.25
C ASP A 311 -7.29 -18.35 -9.18
N PRO A 312 -8.48 -18.87 -9.53
CA PRO A 312 -9.69 -18.08 -9.45
C PRO A 312 -10.06 -17.64 -8.03
N ALA A 313 -9.76 -18.45 -7.01
CA ALA A 313 -9.97 -18.07 -5.62
C ALA A 313 -9.08 -16.90 -5.21
N GLN A 314 -7.79 -16.96 -5.52
CA GLN A 314 -6.84 -15.93 -5.15
C GLN A 314 -7.03 -14.64 -5.97
N ASP A 315 -7.34 -14.75 -7.26
CA ASP A 315 -7.66 -13.60 -8.11
C ASP A 315 -8.88 -12.83 -7.59
N LEU A 316 -9.92 -13.56 -7.19
CA LEU A 316 -11.11 -12.96 -6.58
C LEU A 316 -10.79 -12.34 -5.21
N MET A 317 -9.97 -13.02 -4.40
CA MET A 317 -9.50 -12.48 -3.12
C MET A 317 -8.79 -11.13 -3.30
N TYR A 318 -7.83 -11.03 -4.24
CA TYR A 318 -7.15 -9.78 -4.56
C TYR A 318 -8.12 -8.71 -5.09
N LYS A 319 -9.07 -9.08 -5.94
CA LYS A 319 -10.09 -8.14 -6.44
C LYS A 319 -10.90 -7.55 -5.29
N LEU A 320 -11.36 -8.38 -4.35
CA LEU A 320 -12.16 -7.92 -3.23
C LEU A 320 -11.34 -7.09 -2.24
N LEU A 321 -10.13 -7.54 -1.90
CA LEU A 321 -9.25 -6.86 -0.95
C LEU A 321 -8.72 -5.52 -1.44
N PHE A 322 -8.45 -5.39 -2.75
CA PHE A 322 -7.74 -4.24 -3.28
C PHE A 322 -8.54 -3.40 -4.26
N ASN A 323 -9.63 -3.89 -4.85
CA ASN A 323 -10.30 -3.16 -5.93
C ASN A 323 -11.77 -2.84 -5.63
N ASP A 324 -12.45 -3.74 -4.92
CA ASP A 324 -13.87 -3.63 -4.65
C ASP A 324 -14.13 -2.66 -3.47
N PRO A 325 -14.79 -1.52 -3.68
CA PRO A 325 -14.99 -0.53 -2.62
C PRO A 325 -15.88 -1.02 -1.46
N ASP A 326 -16.72 -2.04 -1.68
CA ASP A 326 -17.59 -2.60 -0.64
C ASP A 326 -16.82 -3.56 0.29
N TRP A 327 -15.73 -4.15 -0.23
CA TRP A 327 -14.90 -5.12 0.48
C TRP A 327 -13.53 -4.57 0.92
N TYR A 328 -13.11 -3.43 0.39
CA TYR A 328 -11.89 -2.75 0.80
C TYR A 328 -11.91 -2.41 2.30
N GLY A 329 -10.96 -2.97 3.05
CA GLY A 329 -10.85 -2.80 4.50
C GLY A 329 -11.77 -3.69 5.34
N GLN A 330 -12.51 -4.62 4.73
CA GLN A 330 -13.17 -5.69 5.48
C GLN A 330 -12.13 -6.70 6.04
N PRO A 331 -12.43 -7.38 7.16
CA PRO A 331 -11.54 -8.42 7.68
C PRO A 331 -11.27 -9.54 6.67
N VAL A 332 -10.06 -10.11 6.70
CA VAL A 332 -9.62 -11.10 5.70
C VAL A 332 -10.58 -12.30 5.64
N THR A 333 -11.04 -12.79 6.79
CA THR A 333 -11.99 -13.91 6.89
C THR A 333 -13.36 -13.60 6.26
N ARG A 334 -13.82 -12.34 6.35
CA ARG A 334 -15.07 -11.87 5.74
C ARG A 334 -14.96 -11.84 4.24
N VAL A 335 -13.84 -11.32 3.74
CA VAL A 335 -13.55 -11.30 2.30
C VAL A 335 -13.45 -12.71 1.75
N TYR A 336 -12.81 -13.63 2.48
CA TYR A 336 -12.78 -15.03 2.07
C TYR A 336 -14.17 -15.68 2.08
N GLY A 337 -15.04 -15.36 3.05
CA GLY A 337 -16.44 -15.80 3.02
C GLY A 337 -17.19 -15.35 1.76
N GLU A 338 -16.89 -14.17 1.23
CA GLU A 338 -17.41 -13.69 -0.05
C GLU A 338 -16.81 -14.43 -1.26
N VAL A 339 -15.52 -14.77 -1.21
CA VAL A 339 -14.88 -15.65 -2.20
C VAL A 339 -15.64 -16.97 -2.27
N VAL A 340 -15.88 -17.61 -1.12
CA VAL A 340 -16.64 -18.86 -1.03
C VAL A 340 -18.06 -18.68 -1.59
N ARG A 341 -18.77 -17.62 -1.19
CA ARG A 341 -20.13 -17.35 -1.66
C ARG A 341 -20.22 -17.22 -3.19
N ARG A 342 -19.25 -16.55 -3.82
CA ARG A 342 -19.24 -16.35 -5.28
C ARG A 342 -18.76 -17.60 -6.03
N LEU A 343 -17.79 -18.33 -5.48
CA LEU A 343 -17.19 -19.47 -6.17
C LEU A 343 -17.92 -20.78 -5.95
N GLN A 344 -18.67 -20.98 -4.86
CA GLN A 344 -19.43 -22.23 -4.66
C GLN A 344 -20.47 -22.50 -5.78
N THR A 345 -20.91 -21.45 -6.50
CA THR A 345 -21.82 -21.53 -7.66
C THR A 345 -21.10 -21.46 -9.01
N ASP A 346 -19.77 -21.30 -9.02
CA ASP A 346 -18.97 -21.27 -10.25
C ASP A 346 -18.78 -22.71 -10.76
N SER A 347 -18.83 -22.91 -12.08
CA SER A 347 -18.79 -24.25 -12.69
C SER A 347 -17.51 -25.04 -12.43
N ARG A 348 -16.41 -24.37 -12.04
CA ARG A 348 -15.15 -25.03 -11.64
C ARG A 348 -15.25 -25.70 -10.26
N PHE A 349 -16.12 -25.19 -9.39
CA PHE A 349 -16.26 -25.62 -8.00
C PHE A 349 -17.58 -26.37 -7.76
N GLN A 350 -18.66 -25.95 -8.41
CA GLN A 350 -19.98 -26.56 -8.24
C GLN A 350 -19.96 -28.02 -8.67
N GLY A 351 -20.31 -28.93 -7.75
CA GLY A 351 -20.28 -30.37 -8.00
C GLY A 351 -18.87 -30.96 -8.14
N ASN A 352 -17.82 -30.18 -7.89
CA ASN A 352 -16.43 -30.64 -7.87
C ASN A 352 -16.00 -30.87 -6.40
N PRO A 353 -15.80 -32.13 -5.95
CA PRO A 353 -15.39 -32.41 -4.57
C PRO A 353 -14.09 -31.71 -4.16
N ALA A 354 -13.12 -31.56 -5.06
CA ALA A 354 -11.88 -30.82 -4.79
C ALA A 354 -12.13 -29.32 -4.64
N GLY A 355 -13.08 -28.77 -5.42
CA GLY A 355 -13.54 -27.39 -5.27
C GLY A 355 -14.22 -27.15 -3.92
N THR A 356 -15.15 -28.03 -3.53
CA THR A 356 -15.82 -27.97 -2.22
C THR A 356 -14.81 -28.07 -1.07
N GLU A 357 -13.86 -29.00 -1.17
CA GLU A 357 -12.78 -29.16 -0.21
C GLU A 357 -11.96 -27.88 -0.09
N GLN A 358 -11.46 -27.33 -1.20
CA GLN A 358 -10.65 -26.12 -1.18
C GLN A 358 -11.38 -24.94 -0.52
N LEU A 359 -12.66 -24.73 -0.85
CA LEU A 359 -13.46 -23.62 -0.31
C LEU A 359 -13.69 -23.75 1.21
N LEU A 360 -13.81 -24.97 1.72
CA LEU A 360 -13.94 -25.21 3.16
C LEU A 360 -12.57 -25.23 3.87
N ALA A 361 -11.54 -25.80 3.25
CA ALA A 361 -10.24 -26.12 3.84
C ALA A 361 -9.18 -25.04 3.61
N THR A 362 -9.50 -23.92 2.97
CA THR A 362 -8.66 -22.71 3.07
C THR A 362 -8.88 -22.07 4.43
N THR A 363 -7.87 -22.17 5.29
CA THR A 363 -7.94 -21.74 6.68
C THR A 363 -7.28 -20.39 6.89
N TRP A 364 -7.81 -19.64 7.84
CA TRP A 364 -7.21 -18.41 8.33
C TRP A 364 -6.50 -18.68 9.66
N GLN A 365 -5.17 -18.56 9.64
CA GLN A 365 -4.35 -18.57 10.85
C GLN A 365 -4.13 -17.11 11.29
N GLY A 366 -4.65 -16.76 12.46
CA GLY A 366 -4.66 -15.41 13.01
C GLY A 366 -6.02 -14.99 13.55
N ASP A 367 -6.13 -13.73 13.94
CA ASP A 367 -7.36 -13.14 14.46
C ASP A 367 -8.40 -12.99 13.33
N PRO A 368 -9.63 -13.51 13.49
CA PRO A 368 -10.65 -13.44 12.45
C PRO A 368 -11.12 -12.02 12.12
N ALA A 369 -10.94 -11.06 13.03
CA ALA A 369 -11.27 -9.64 12.83
C ALA A 369 -10.13 -8.82 12.19
N LEU A 370 -8.97 -9.43 11.92
CA LEU A 370 -7.82 -8.74 11.32
C LEU A 370 -8.18 -8.15 9.95
N ARG A 371 -7.85 -6.87 9.77
CA ARG A 371 -7.94 -6.14 8.51
C ARG A 371 -6.55 -5.88 7.94
N LEU A 372 -6.45 -5.89 6.61
CA LEU A 372 -5.30 -5.30 5.92
C LEU A 372 -5.33 -3.77 6.09
N TYR A 373 -4.18 -3.13 5.85
CA TYR A 373 -4.14 -1.67 5.74
C TYR A 373 -5.05 -1.21 4.59
N ALA A 374 -6.10 -0.48 4.96
CA ALA A 374 -7.12 -0.01 4.04
C ALA A 374 -7.78 1.26 4.61
N PRO A 375 -7.14 2.43 4.46
CA PRO A 375 -7.73 3.69 4.89
C PRO A 375 -9.11 3.89 4.26
N ALA A 376 -10.08 4.40 5.03
CA ALA A 376 -11.44 4.53 4.54
C ALA A 376 -11.60 5.58 3.43
N LYS A 377 -10.73 6.60 3.45
CA LYS A 377 -10.79 7.81 2.62
C LYS A 377 -9.41 8.17 2.02
N PRO A 378 -9.38 8.93 0.91
CA PRO A 378 -8.17 9.61 0.44
C PRO A 378 -7.60 10.62 1.44
N ASP A 379 -6.38 11.08 1.16
CA ASP A 379 -5.72 12.16 1.88
C ASP A 379 -4.78 12.88 0.89
N PHE A 380 -5.26 13.92 0.24
CA PHE A 380 -4.52 14.71 -0.72
C PHE A 380 -3.60 15.67 0.04
N ILE A 381 -2.33 15.70 -0.38
CA ILE A 381 -1.32 16.50 0.31
C ILE A 381 -0.56 17.30 -0.73
N VAL A 382 -0.48 18.60 -0.53
CA VAL A 382 0.40 19.49 -1.28
C VAL A 382 1.28 20.28 -0.31
N SER A 383 2.49 20.61 -0.74
CA SER A 383 3.41 21.44 0.04
C SER A 383 4.11 22.45 -0.87
N ASN A 384 4.62 23.54 -0.29
CA ASN A 384 5.36 24.53 -1.07
C ASN A 384 6.56 23.92 -1.80
N ALA A 385 7.19 22.88 -1.22
CA ALA A 385 8.33 22.19 -1.81
C ALA A 385 7.98 21.32 -3.02
N THR A 386 6.71 20.94 -3.18
CA THR A 386 6.24 20.14 -4.31
C THR A 386 5.64 20.98 -5.44
N LEU A 387 5.63 22.31 -5.29
CA LEU A 387 5.20 23.25 -6.32
C LEU A 387 6.39 23.82 -7.09
N SER A 388 6.32 23.84 -8.41
CA SER A 388 7.33 24.52 -9.25
C SER A 388 6.73 25.14 -10.50
N VAL A 389 7.33 26.22 -10.98
CA VAL A 389 6.99 26.86 -12.25
C VAL A 389 8.00 26.42 -13.31
N ALA A 390 7.52 25.92 -14.44
CA ALA A 390 8.31 25.39 -15.53
C ALA A 390 7.86 25.96 -16.89
N PRO A 391 8.75 26.00 -17.90
CA PRO A 391 8.36 26.30 -19.28
C PRO A 391 7.26 25.36 -19.78
N ALA A 392 6.38 25.85 -20.66
CA ALA A 392 5.44 24.98 -21.35
C ALA A 392 6.16 23.99 -22.29
N ALA A 393 5.49 22.89 -22.62
CA ALA A 393 6.01 21.89 -23.55
C ALA A 393 6.44 22.56 -24.88
N GLY A 394 7.67 22.31 -25.31
CA GLY A 394 8.27 22.92 -26.51
C GLY A 394 9.00 24.25 -26.26
N SER A 395 8.99 24.78 -25.04
CA SER A 395 9.80 25.94 -24.64
C SER A 395 10.93 25.53 -23.69
N THR A 396 12.05 26.25 -23.73
CA THR A 396 13.17 26.11 -22.77
C THR A 396 13.18 27.20 -21.71
N VAL A 397 12.35 28.23 -21.86
CA VAL A 397 12.28 29.39 -20.96
C VAL A 397 10.82 29.76 -20.64
N ILE A 398 10.61 30.32 -19.46
CA ILE A 398 9.33 30.92 -19.07
C ILE A 398 9.33 32.36 -19.61
N SER A 399 8.27 32.74 -20.32
CA SER A 399 8.13 34.09 -20.91
C SER A 399 6.88 34.78 -20.36
N PRO A 400 6.93 36.11 -20.10
CA PRO A 400 5.75 36.92 -19.78
C PRO A 400 4.67 36.89 -20.87
N THR A 401 4.99 36.50 -22.10
CA THR A 401 4.08 36.51 -23.26
C THR A 401 3.62 35.13 -23.72
N ALA A 402 4.12 34.06 -23.10
CA ALA A 402 3.77 32.68 -23.46
C ALA A 402 3.16 31.92 -22.27
N PRO A 403 2.40 30.85 -22.52
CA PRO A 403 1.97 29.94 -21.47
C PRO A 403 3.16 29.28 -20.76
N PHE A 404 2.93 28.88 -19.51
CA PHE A 404 3.86 28.12 -18.69
C PHE A 404 3.11 27.05 -17.90
N VAL A 405 3.84 26.17 -17.21
CA VAL A 405 3.28 25.10 -16.40
C VAL A 405 3.57 25.36 -14.94
N LEU A 406 2.53 25.33 -14.10
CA LEU A 406 2.65 25.15 -12.67
C LEU A 406 2.58 23.64 -12.40
N ASN A 407 3.72 23.04 -12.04
CA ASN A 407 3.80 21.66 -11.59
C ASN A 407 3.31 21.58 -10.15
N ILE A 408 2.30 20.77 -9.92
CA ILE A 408 1.66 20.59 -8.63
C ILE A 408 1.91 19.15 -8.18
N GLY A 409 2.93 18.95 -7.34
CA GLY A 409 3.21 17.65 -6.76
C GLY A 409 2.24 17.35 -5.61
N VAL A 410 1.46 16.28 -5.78
CA VAL A 410 0.42 15.81 -4.86
C VAL A 410 0.80 14.43 -4.33
N SER A 411 0.66 14.22 -3.02
CA SER A 411 0.75 12.91 -2.37
C SER A 411 -0.62 12.44 -1.91
N ASN A 412 -0.92 11.16 -2.08
CA ASN A 412 -2.06 10.45 -1.51
C ASN A 412 -1.60 9.14 -0.85
N PRO A 413 -1.14 9.17 0.42
CA PRO A 413 -0.67 7.97 1.12
C PRO A 413 -1.82 7.08 1.60
N ALA A 414 -3.07 7.50 1.43
CA ALA A 414 -4.26 6.81 1.91
C ALA A 414 -4.98 6.03 0.78
N ARG A 415 -6.31 6.05 0.73
CA ARG A 415 -7.10 5.35 -0.30
C ARG A 415 -7.09 6.12 -1.62
N ILE A 416 -7.05 5.42 -2.75
CA ILE A 416 -7.23 6.01 -4.07
C ILE A 416 -8.63 5.69 -4.60
N THR A 417 -9.44 6.72 -4.84
CA THR A 417 -10.78 6.57 -5.41
C THR A 417 -10.82 6.94 -6.89
N THR A 418 -11.98 6.79 -7.52
CA THR A 418 -12.21 7.22 -8.90
C THR A 418 -12.70 8.66 -9.00
N ASP A 419 -12.89 9.33 -7.86
CA ASP A 419 -13.41 10.69 -7.82
C ASP A 419 -12.41 11.66 -8.47
N PRO A 420 -12.88 12.64 -9.26
CA PRO A 420 -12.00 13.64 -9.82
C PRO A 420 -11.43 14.55 -8.72
N LEU A 421 -10.15 14.92 -8.85
CA LEU A 421 -9.49 15.93 -8.02
C LEU A 421 -9.60 17.29 -8.69
N GLU A 422 -10.35 18.20 -8.10
CA GLU A 422 -10.44 19.58 -8.57
C GLU A 422 -9.36 20.44 -7.92
N ILE A 423 -8.52 21.09 -8.73
CA ILE A 423 -7.44 21.94 -8.25
C ILE A 423 -7.77 23.38 -8.60
N ARG A 424 -7.77 24.25 -7.57
CA ARG A 424 -7.88 25.70 -7.72
C ARG A 424 -6.51 26.35 -7.57
N VAL A 425 -6.18 27.22 -8.50
CA VAL A 425 -5.00 28.07 -8.45
C VAL A 425 -5.46 29.52 -8.38
N THR A 426 -5.16 30.18 -7.27
CA THR A 426 -5.34 31.63 -7.12
C THR A 426 -3.99 32.31 -7.32
N ARG A 427 -3.88 33.10 -8.39
CA ARG A 427 -2.70 33.88 -8.74
C ARG A 427 -2.90 35.33 -8.29
N THR A 428 -2.05 35.82 -7.40
CA THR A 428 -2.04 37.23 -6.94
C THR A 428 -0.80 37.94 -7.44
N TYR A 429 -0.93 39.24 -7.72
CA TYR A 429 0.12 40.08 -8.29
C TYR A 429 0.53 41.18 -7.31
N ASP A 430 1.82 41.48 -7.21
CA ASP A 430 2.34 42.60 -6.43
C ASP A 430 2.12 43.97 -7.09
N ASN A 431 1.79 43.99 -8.37
CA ASN A 431 1.56 45.19 -9.17
C ASN A 431 0.16 45.82 -9.02
N GLY A 432 -0.67 45.32 -8.09
CA GLY A 432 -2.02 45.82 -7.83
C GLY A 432 -3.10 45.31 -8.77
N ARG A 433 -2.78 44.40 -9.69
CA ARG A 433 -3.76 43.70 -10.53
C ARG A 433 -4.67 42.80 -9.68
N ALA A 434 -5.95 42.74 -10.06
CA ALA A 434 -6.91 41.84 -9.45
C ALA A 434 -6.46 40.36 -9.54
N PRO A 435 -6.64 39.56 -8.48
CA PRO A 435 -6.30 38.13 -8.50
C PRO A 435 -7.00 37.37 -9.63
N GLU A 436 -6.28 36.43 -10.23
CA GLU A 436 -6.82 35.50 -11.22
C GLU A 436 -7.09 34.15 -10.54
N ILE A 437 -8.29 33.61 -10.71
CA ILE A 437 -8.69 32.31 -10.16
C ILE A 437 -8.90 31.36 -11.32
N MET A 438 -8.19 30.24 -11.30
CA MET A 438 -8.27 29.18 -12.30
C MET A 438 -8.61 27.86 -11.62
N THR A 439 -9.40 27.03 -12.27
CA THR A 439 -9.77 25.71 -11.79
C THR A 439 -9.56 24.69 -12.89
N GLN A 440 -8.98 23.55 -12.55
CA GLN A 440 -8.85 22.43 -13.46
C GLN A 440 -9.14 21.13 -12.72
N THR A 441 -9.88 20.24 -13.38
CA THR A 441 -10.20 18.92 -12.86
C THR A 441 -9.21 17.89 -13.40
N PHE A 442 -8.62 17.11 -12.51
CA PHE A 442 -7.74 16.01 -12.82
C PHE A 442 -8.34 14.70 -12.35
N ARG A 443 -7.94 13.59 -12.96
CA ARG A 443 -8.16 12.27 -12.38
C ARG A 443 -7.11 12.03 -11.29
N GLN A 444 -7.50 11.42 -10.18
CA GLN A 444 -6.53 10.87 -9.21
C GLN A 444 -5.53 9.92 -9.88
N ALA A 445 -4.26 10.02 -9.49
CA ALA A 445 -3.23 9.08 -9.92
C ALA A 445 -3.37 7.74 -9.17
N TRP A 446 -3.03 6.63 -9.83
CA TRP A 446 -2.99 5.30 -9.20
C TRP A 446 -1.72 5.02 -8.39
N VAL A 447 -0.98 6.07 -8.10
CA VAL A 447 0.26 6.02 -7.34
C VAL A 447 0.15 7.04 -6.22
N ARG A 448 0.87 6.78 -5.12
CA ARG A 448 0.90 7.69 -3.98
C ARG A 448 1.27 9.11 -4.41
N ASP A 449 2.40 9.27 -5.09
CA ASP A 449 2.95 10.59 -5.42
C ASP A 449 2.84 10.84 -6.92
N THR A 450 2.31 12.00 -7.29
CA THR A 450 2.12 12.41 -8.68
C THR A 450 2.34 13.90 -8.86
N THR A 451 2.64 14.33 -10.08
CA THR A 451 2.74 15.76 -10.43
C THR A 451 1.71 16.08 -11.50
N TYR A 452 0.76 16.96 -11.16
CA TYR A 452 -0.19 17.49 -12.13
C TYR A 452 0.39 18.73 -12.80
N ALA A 453 0.38 18.74 -14.13
CA ALA A 453 0.78 19.90 -14.92
C ALA A 453 -0.42 20.82 -15.12
N PHE A 454 -0.42 21.97 -14.45
CA PHE A 454 -1.44 23.01 -14.57
C PHE A 454 -0.96 24.09 -15.53
N VAL A 455 -1.53 24.16 -16.74
CA VAL A 455 -1.09 25.12 -17.76
C VAL A 455 -1.72 26.49 -17.48
N ILE A 456 -0.89 27.52 -17.37
CA ILE A 456 -1.32 28.91 -17.11
C ILE A 456 -0.90 29.77 -18.29
N SER A 457 -1.87 30.47 -18.87
CA SER A 457 -1.62 31.48 -19.91
C SER A 457 -1.38 32.84 -19.28
N ASN A 458 -0.33 33.52 -19.70
CA ASN A 458 -0.15 34.91 -19.32
C ASN A 458 -1.10 35.80 -20.14
N THR A 459 -1.93 36.57 -19.43
CA THR A 459 -2.82 37.59 -19.99
C THR A 459 -2.48 38.92 -19.33
N ASN A 460 -2.59 40.05 -20.05
CA ASN A 460 -2.36 41.40 -19.51
C ASN A 460 -0.96 41.60 -18.86
N ASP A 461 -0.83 42.57 -17.95
CA ASP A 461 0.41 42.81 -17.19
C ASP A 461 0.60 41.73 -16.12
N VAL A 462 1.65 40.92 -16.29
CA VAL A 462 2.05 39.83 -15.39
C VAL A 462 3.39 40.11 -14.69
N TYR A 463 4.01 41.26 -14.96
CA TYR A 463 5.34 41.59 -14.44
C TYR A 463 5.34 41.77 -12.93
N GLY A 464 6.46 41.47 -12.29
CA GLY A 464 6.64 41.49 -10.84
C GLY A 464 6.47 40.13 -10.18
N TYR A 465 6.36 40.12 -8.86
CA TYR A 465 6.14 38.91 -8.08
C TYR A 465 4.70 38.42 -8.22
N ASN A 466 4.59 37.18 -8.66
CA ASN A 466 3.33 36.46 -8.76
C ASN A 466 3.34 35.35 -7.71
N THR A 467 2.28 35.31 -6.90
CA THR A 467 2.08 34.26 -5.89
C THR A 467 0.96 33.34 -6.37
N PHE A 468 1.24 32.04 -6.40
CA PHE A 468 0.29 31.00 -6.80
C PHE A 468 -0.10 30.19 -5.57
N LYS A 469 -1.31 30.43 -5.06
CA LYS A 469 -1.92 29.60 -4.03
C LYS A 469 -2.63 28.43 -4.71
N VAL A 470 -2.20 27.21 -4.40
CA VAL A 470 -2.79 25.96 -4.87
C VAL A 470 -3.67 25.38 -3.77
N GLU A 471 -4.89 25.01 -4.13
CA GLU A 471 -5.85 24.35 -3.25
C GLU A 471 -6.35 23.07 -3.96
N LEU A 472 -6.03 21.92 -3.37
CA LEU A 472 -6.56 20.62 -3.77
C LEU A 472 -7.97 20.45 -3.21
N ASP A 473 -8.86 19.84 -3.99
CA ASP A 473 -10.28 19.64 -3.67
C ASP A 473 -10.92 20.85 -2.97
N TYR A 474 -10.73 22.06 -3.52
CA TYR A 474 -11.07 23.31 -2.82
C TYR A 474 -12.54 23.44 -2.40
N ALA A 475 -13.42 22.63 -2.99
CA ALA A 475 -14.85 22.60 -2.73
C ALA A 475 -15.25 21.46 -1.76
N ASN A 476 -14.28 20.71 -1.23
CA ASN A 476 -14.43 19.55 -0.35
C ASN A 476 -15.46 18.54 -0.92
N LYS A 477 -15.34 18.21 -2.21
CA LYS A 477 -16.23 17.27 -2.90
C LYS A 477 -15.88 15.83 -2.58
N VAL A 478 -14.61 15.55 -2.32
CA VAL A 478 -14.09 14.25 -1.92
C VAL A 478 -13.87 14.29 -0.42
N ALA A 479 -14.52 13.40 0.32
CA ALA A 479 -14.30 13.34 1.76
C ALA A 479 -12.92 12.73 2.07
N GLU A 480 -12.08 13.47 2.79
CA GLU A 480 -10.69 13.07 3.06
C GLU A 480 -10.47 12.64 4.52
N LEU A 481 -9.30 12.07 4.80
CA LEU A 481 -8.84 11.86 6.18
C LEU A 481 -8.42 13.18 6.85
N ASN A 482 -7.86 14.09 6.06
CA ASN A 482 -7.46 15.41 6.50
C ASN A 482 -7.78 16.43 5.38
N GLU A 483 -8.44 17.52 5.75
CA GLU A 483 -8.84 18.58 4.82
C GLU A 483 -7.91 19.81 4.93
N THR A 484 -6.96 19.80 5.89
CA THR A 484 -6.15 20.99 6.23
C THR A 484 -4.77 21.01 5.55
N ASN A 485 -4.40 19.94 4.86
CA ASN A 485 -3.13 19.71 4.16
C ASN A 485 -3.26 19.88 2.62
N ASN A 486 -4.39 20.44 2.19
CA ASN A 486 -4.75 20.65 0.79
C ASN A 486 -4.30 21.99 0.19
N THR A 487 -3.54 22.81 0.93
CA THR A 487 -3.15 24.16 0.48
C THR A 487 -1.64 24.36 0.52
N ALA A 488 -1.09 24.88 -0.58
CA ALA A 488 0.31 25.29 -0.68
C ALA A 488 0.45 26.56 -1.52
N THR A 489 1.63 27.17 -1.48
CA THR A 489 1.92 28.39 -2.23
C THR A 489 3.33 28.37 -2.81
N THR A 490 3.47 28.86 -4.03
CA THR A 490 4.77 29.13 -4.66
C THR A 490 4.79 30.51 -5.29
N ASN A 491 5.98 31.05 -5.54
CA ASN A 491 6.16 32.38 -6.11
C ASN A 491 7.01 32.30 -7.39
N TYR A 492 6.71 33.17 -8.35
CA TYR A 492 7.55 33.36 -9.53
C TYR A 492 7.57 34.83 -9.92
N SER A 493 8.75 35.36 -10.28
CA SER A 493 8.90 36.75 -10.69
C SER A 493 9.03 36.86 -12.20
N PHE A 494 8.11 37.58 -12.83
CA PHE A 494 8.20 37.91 -14.26
C PHE A 494 8.93 39.25 -14.41
N LEU A 495 10.12 39.22 -14.99
CA LEU A 495 10.96 40.41 -15.15
C LEU A 495 10.44 41.31 -16.28
N ARG A 496 10.36 42.62 -16.00
CA ARG A 496 9.94 43.64 -16.98
C ARG A 496 11.14 44.05 -17.85
N GLY A 497 11.08 43.71 -19.13
CA GLY A 497 12.17 43.94 -20.08
C GLY A 497 13.41 43.08 -19.78
N SER A 498 14.20 42.77 -20.81
CA SER A 498 15.49 42.08 -20.64
C SER A 498 16.61 43.04 -20.19
N LEU A 499 16.42 44.36 -20.34
CA LEU A 499 17.46 45.38 -20.17
C LEU A 499 16.90 46.67 -19.57
N THR A 500 17.64 47.26 -18.64
CA THR A 500 17.44 48.62 -18.10
C THR A 500 18.63 49.49 -18.47
N LEU A 501 18.40 50.65 -19.11
CA LEU A 501 19.44 51.65 -19.33
C LEU A 501 19.72 52.40 -18.01
N LEU A 502 20.94 52.32 -17.49
CA LEU A 502 21.35 52.98 -16.25
C LEU A 502 21.91 54.37 -16.50
N THR A 503 22.68 54.54 -17.57
CA THR A 503 23.28 55.84 -17.91
C THR A 503 23.44 55.96 -19.42
N PRO A 504 23.18 57.15 -19.99
CA PRO A 504 22.38 58.24 -19.42
C PRO A 504 20.92 57.79 -19.22
N THR A 505 20.23 58.31 -18.20
CA THR A 505 18.78 58.08 -18.07
C THR A 505 18.04 58.76 -19.22
N GLU A 506 16.79 58.35 -19.46
CA GLU A 506 15.93 59.01 -20.45
C GLU A 506 15.89 60.53 -20.21
N PHE A 507 16.06 61.31 -21.28
CA PHE A 507 16.13 62.79 -21.28
C PHE A 507 17.28 63.43 -20.48
N ALA A 508 18.32 62.68 -20.10
CA ALA A 508 19.47 63.24 -19.40
C ALA A 508 20.28 64.23 -20.26
N ILE A 509 20.71 65.34 -19.65
CA ILE A 509 21.68 66.28 -20.23
C ILE A 509 23.08 65.81 -19.85
N VAL A 510 23.90 65.45 -20.85
CA VAL A 510 25.27 64.99 -20.64
C VAL A 510 26.25 66.06 -21.11
N SER A 511 27.09 66.56 -20.19
CA SER A 511 28.04 67.66 -20.45
C SER A 511 29.30 67.24 -21.23
N THR A 512 29.34 66.02 -21.77
CA THR A 512 30.46 65.51 -22.57
C THR A 512 29.96 64.97 -23.90
N ASN A 513 30.76 65.16 -24.95
CA ASN A 513 30.48 64.60 -26.28
C ASN A 513 30.84 63.10 -26.40
N ARG A 514 31.28 62.46 -25.31
CA ARG A 514 31.59 61.02 -25.22
C ARG A 514 30.78 60.37 -24.07
N PRO A 515 29.44 60.31 -24.18
CA PRO A 515 28.59 59.80 -23.11
C PRO A 515 28.88 58.32 -22.84
N LYS A 516 29.06 57.92 -21.57
CA LYS A 516 29.17 56.49 -21.22
C LYS A 516 27.77 55.89 -21.16
N LEU A 517 27.49 54.96 -22.08
CA LEU A 517 26.26 54.18 -22.08
C LEU A 517 26.45 52.97 -21.17
N THR A 518 25.53 52.71 -20.25
CA THR A 518 25.56 51.55 -19.36
C THR A 518 24.16 50.96 -19.26
N ALA A 519 24.04 49.67 -19.52
CA ALA A 519 22.80 48.92 -19.44
C ALA A 519 22.99 47.72 -18.52
N GLN A 520 21.93 47.39 -17.78
CA GLN A 520 21.86 46.24 -16.90
C GLN A 520 20.85 45.24 -17.45
N ASN A 521 21.22 43.97 -17.52
CA ASN A 521 20.28 42.89 -17.72
C ASN A 521 19.47 42.69 -16.44
N ASN A 522 18.15 42.68 -16.57
CA ASN A 522 17.26 42.54 -15.43
C ASN A 522 17.23 41.10 -14.87
N ASP A 523 17.84 40.13 -15.57
CA ASP A 523 18.13 38.79 -15.07
C ASP A 523 19.53 38.75 -14.39
N PRO A 524 19.61 38.67 -13.06
CA PRO A 524 20.89 38.63 -12.34
C PRO A 524 21.71 37.36 -12.63
N ALA A 525 21.05 36.30 -13.11
CA ALA A 525 21.67 35.03 -13.49
C ALA A 525 21.98 34.95 -14.99
N ALA A 526 21.85 36.06 -15.72
CA ALA A 526 22.10 36.11 -17.15
C ALA A 526 23.53 35.61 -17.47
N VAL A 527 23.58 34.50 -18.21
CA VAL A 527 24.81 34.05 -18.87
C VAL A 527 25.33 35.13 -19.81
N VAL A 528 26.62 35.08 -20.13
CA VAL A 528 27.27 36.02 -21.04
C VAL A 528 26.54 36.05 -22.39
N ARG A 529 26.02 37.23 -22.78
CA ARG A 529 25.30 37.47 -24.04
C ARG A 529 25.78 38.79 -24.67
N GLY A 530 25.51 38.95 -25.97
CA GLY A 530 25.79 40.18 -26.71
C GLY A 530 24.67 41.22 -26.52
N TYR A 531 25.07 42.48 -26.36
CA TYR A 531 24.20 43.64 -26.22
C TYR A 531 24.54 44.68 -27.28
N ASP A 532 23.56 45.00 -28.12
CA ASP A 532 23.74 45.98 -29.17
C ASP A 532 23.50 47.38 -28.62
N PHE A 533 24.54 48.20 -28.66
CA PHE A 533 24.44 49.63 -28.38
C PHE A 533 24.43 50.41 -29.68
N GLN A 534 23.57 51.42 -29.73
CA GLN A 534 23.51 52.39 -30.83
C GLN A 534 23.47 53.79 -30.24
N VAL A 535 24.15 54.73 -30.88
CA VAL A 535 24.06 56.15 -30.54
C VAL A 535 24.10 56.99 -31.82
N ASP A 536 23.28 58.03 -31.87
CA ASP A 536 23.15 58.90 -33.04
C ASP A 536 22.84 60.35 -32.62
N THR A 537 22.92 61.28 -33.57
CA THR A 537 22.55 62.70 -33.40
C THR A 537 21.09 62.99 -33.76
N VAL A 538 20.34 62.00 -34.27
CA VAL A 538 18.91 62.08 -34.58
C VAL A 538 18.15 60.91 -33.95
N ALA A 539 16.90 61.13 -33.56
CA ALA A 539 16.07 60.12 -32.90
C ALA A 539 15.70 58.93 -33.81
N THR A 540 15.91 59.05 -35.12
CA THR A 540 15.64 58.01 -36.13
C THR A 540 16.80 57.02 -36.32
N PHE A 541 17.94 57.21 -35.64
CA PHE A 541 19.12 56.32 -35.72
C PHE A 541 19.57 56.00 -37.16
N ASN A 542 19.53 57.00 -38.04
CA ASN A 542 19.86 56.85 -39.46
C ASN A 542 20.73 57.99 -40.00
N SER A 543 21.39 58.78 -39.13
CA SER A 543 22.29 59.83 -39.59
C SER A 543 23.66 59.26 -40.00
N PRO A 544 24.46 60.00 -40.79
CA PRO A 544 25.85 59.65 -41.09
C PRO A 544 26.78 59.59 -39.85
N LYS A 545 26.29 59.96 -38.65
CA LYS A 545 27.01 59.94 -37.38
C LYS A 545 26.62 58.78 -36.46
N LEU A 546 25.74 57.89 -36.92
CA LEU A 546 25.36 56.67 -36.21
C LEU A 546 26.61 55.83 -35.87
N GLN A 547 26.76 55.51 -34.59
CA GLN A 547 27.75 54.56 -34.10
C GLN A 547 27.02 53.38 -33.49
N GLN A 548 27.53 52.18 -33.75
CA GLN A 548 26.96 50.94 -33.24
C GLN A 548 28.07 50.00 -32.77
N THR A 549 27.79 49.21 -31.76
CA THR A 549 28.68 48.14 -31.31
C THR A 549 27.88 47.04 -30.63
N THR A 550 28.45 45.86 -30.52
CA THR A 550 27.93 44.78 -29.69
C THR A 550 28.91 44.54 -28.55
N VAL A 551 28.49 44.78 -27.32
CA VAL A 551 29.28 44.49 -26.11
C VAL A 551 28.80 43.18 -25.53
N THR A 552 29.73 42.30 -25.19
CA THR A 552 29.40 41.00 -24.57
C THR A 552 29.68 41.07 -23.08
N GLY A 553 28.72 40.65 -22.26
CA GLY A 553 28.88 40.62 -20.80
C GLY A 553 27.76 39.86 -20.09
N PRO A 554 27.86 39.73 -18.75
CA PRO A 554 26.83 39.12 -17.92
C PRO A 554 25.72 40.14 -17.64
N ALA A 555 25.47 40.50 -16.38
CA ALA A 555 24.35 41.36 -15.98
C ALA A 555 24.58 42.87 -16.18
N LEU A 556 25.81 43.35 -16.38
CA LEU A 556 26.11 44.77 -16.56
C LEU A 556 27.07 44.95 -17.73
N VAL A 557 26.70 45.82 -18.68
CA VAL A 557 27.52 46.15 -19.84
C VAL A 557 27.56 47.64 -20.05
N GLY A 558 28.68 48.13 -20.58
CA GLY A 558 28.83 49.54 -20.90
C GLY A 558 29.68 49.76 -22.14
N TRP A 559 29.37 50.83 -22.85
CA TRP A 559 30.07 51.27 -24.03
C TRP A 559 30.28 52.78 -23.98
N GLN A 560 31.46 53.22 -24.40
CA GLN A 560 31.73 54.63 -24.62
C GLN A 560 31.99 54.86 -26.12
N PRO A 561 31.05 55.49 -26.85
CA PRO A 561 31.22 55.84 -28.25
C PRO A 561 32.31 56.90 -28.43
N ALA A 562 32.85 56.99 -29.65
CA ALA A 562 33.67 58.11 -30.05
C ALA A 562 32.83 59.40 -30.09
N ALA A 563 33.48 60.56 -30.08
CA ALA A 563 32.80 61.85 -30.04
C ALA A 563 31.79 62.01 -31.20
N LEU A 564 30.51 62.17 -30.86
CA LEU A 564 29.40 62.19 -31.83
C LEU A 564 29.30 63.53 -32.57
N VAL A 565 29.65 64.59 -31.87
CA VAL A 565 29.72 65.96 -32.37
C VAL A 565 31.08 66.55 -31.99
N GLY A 566 31.70 67.30 -32.90
CA GLY A 566 32.90 68.08 -32.59
C GLY A 566 32.59 69.07 -31.46
N ALA A 567 33.56 69.34 -30.58
CA ALA A 567 33.42 70.37 -29.56
C ALA A 567 33.06 71.69 -30.26
N ARG A 568 31.83 72.15 -30.11
CA ARG A 568 31.49 73.53 -30.46
C ARG A 568 31.90 74.38 -29.26
N PRO A 569 32.60 75.53 -29.47
CA PRO A 569 32.74 76.49 -28.39
C PRO A 569 31.34 76.87 -27.91
N ASP A 570 31.20 76.98 -26.59
CA ASP A 570 29.95 77.41 -25.97
C ASP A 570 29.46 78.69 -26.67
N SER A 571 28.17 78.70 -27.00
CA SER A 571 27.51 79.93 -27.45
C SER A 571 27.47 80.85 -26.24
N VAL A 572 28.21 81.96 -26.31
CA VAL A 572 28.25 83.03 -25.29
C VAL A 572 26.87 83.65 -25.12
#